data_AF-A0AA88QN00-F1
#
_entry.id   AF-A0AA88QN00-F1
#
_cell.length_a   1.000
_cell.length_b   1.000
_cell.length_c   1.000
_cell.angle_alpha   90.00
_cell.angle_beta   90.00
_cell.angle_gamma   90.00
#
_symmetry.space_group_name_H-M   'P 1'
#
loop_
_entity.id
_entity.type
_entity.pdbx_description
1 polymer ?
#
loop_
_entity_poly.entity_id
_entity_poly.type
_entity_poly.pdbx_seq_one_letter_code
_entity_poly.pdbx_strand_id
1 'polypeptide(L)'
;MSSKGTTLSFRYPQLTKFNYENWAIRMKAILGARGVWEGVEKGYVEPQNEEAKNQAQKAALEKKKKKNQCALTIIHQGLDDEMFEKVANETNSKQVWDTLQNSVTGVENMKKVRLQTLRAEF
;
A
#
# COMPACT_ATOMS: atom_id res chain seq x y z
N MET A 1 -39.99 -16.29 9.22
CA MET A 1 -39.08 -16.30 8.05
C MET A 1 -37.94 -15.33 8.36
N SER A 2 -36.75 -15.83 8.71
CA SER A 2 -35.62 -14.97 9.06
C SER A 2 -34.80 -14.69 7.80
N SER A 3 -34.83 -13.45 7.31
CA SER A 3 -34.01 -13.01 6.19
C SER A 3 -32.54 -13.08 6.60
N LYS A 4 -31.78 -14.02 6.01
CA LYS A 4 -30.33 -14.03 6.11
C LYS A 4 -29.81 -12.88 5.26
N GLY A 5 -29.57 -11.73 5.87
CA GLY A 5 -28.87 -10.64 5.22
C GLY A 5 -27.48 -11.14 4.81
N THR A 6 -27.24 -11.27 3.51
CA THR A 6 -25.89 -11.53 2.99
C THR A 6 -25.05 -10.30 3.26
N THR A 7 -24.22 -10.36 4.30
CA THR A 7 -23.17 -9.36 4.54
C THR A 7 -22.20 -9.43 3.36
N LEU A 8 -22.30 -8.47 2.44
CA LEU A 8 -21.31 -8.29 1.38
C LEU A 8 -20.00 -7.86 2.03
N SER A 9 -19.11 -8.82 2.27
CA SER A 9 -17.76 -8.55 2.74
C SER A 9 -17.00 -7.79 1.66
N PHE A 10 -16.59 -6.56 1.94
CA PHE A 10 -15.75 -5.79 1.03
C PHE A 10 -14.36 -6.43 0.95
N ARG A 11 -14.08 -7.11 -0.16
CA ARG A 11 -12.79 -7.74 -0.41
C ARG A 11 -11.84 -6.76 -1.07
N TYR A 12 -10.73 -6.47 -0.41
CA TYR A 12 -9.65 -5.66 -0.97
C TYR A 12 -8.96 -6.43 -2.11
N PRO A 13 -8.45 -5.73 -3.14
CA PRO A 13 -7.67 -6.38 -4.19
C PRO A 13 -6.41 -6.98 -3.55
N GLN A 14 -6.20 -8.27 -3.75
CA GLN A 14 -5.05 -8.99 -3.22
C GLN A 14 -3.86 -8.83 -4.16
N LEU A 15 -2.73 -8.37 -3.65
CA LEU A 15 -1.47 -8.26 -4.37
C LEU A 15 -0.86 -9.66 -4.53
N THR A 16 -0.28 -9.88 -5.70
CA THR A 16 0.49 -11.07 -6.04
C THR A 16 1.77 -10.63 -6.75
N LYS A 17 2.68 -11.57 -7.01
CA LYS A 17 3.93 -11.32 -7.74
C LYS A 17 3.76 -10.87 -9.20
N PHE A 18 2.55 -10.87 -9.75
CA PHE A 18 2.30 -10.70 -11.19
C PHE A 18 1.18 -9.72 -11.55
N ASN A 19 0.61 -9.02 -10.57
CA ASN A 19 -0.56 -8.17 -10.80
C ASN A 19 -0.41 -6.76 -10.24
N TYR A 20 0.83 -6.28 -10.03
CA TYR A 20 1.06 -4.99 -9.37
C TYR A 20 0.33 -3.84 -10.07
N GLU A 21 0.35 -3.77 -11.40
CA GLU A 21 -0.34 -2.69 -12.15
C GLU A 21 -1.85 -2.66 -11.86
N ASN A 22 -2.52 -3.81 -11.99
CA ASN A 22 -3.95 -3.94 -11.74
C ASN A 22 -4.31 -3.71 -10.27
N TRP A 23 -3.48 -4.22 -9.36
CA TRP A 23 -3.64 -4.02 -7.93
C TRP A 23 -3.49 -2.53 -7.58
N ALA A 24 -2.47 -1.86 -8.11
CA ALA A 24 -2.17 -0.47 -7.86
C ALA A 24 -3.31 0.44 -8.31
N ILE A 25 -3.89 0.22 -9.49
CA ILE A 25 -5.05 0.99 -9.99
C ILE A 25 -6.22 0.88 -9.00
N ARG A 26 -6.56 -0.33 -8.58
CA ARG A 26 -7.68 -0.58 -7.65
C ARG A 26 -7.40 0.00 -6.26
N MET A 27 -6.19 -0.18 -5.75
CA MET A 27 -5.82 0.30 -4.43
C MET A 27 -5.74 1.83 -4.36
N LYS A 28 -5.24 2.48 -5.42
CA LYS A 28 -5.30 3.95 -5.58
C LYS A 28 -6.72 4.49 -5.52
N ALA A 29 -7.67 3.83 -6.18
CA ALA A 29 -9.08 4.23 -6.13
C ALA A 29 -9.65 4.13 -4.71
N ILE A 30 -9.34 3.05 -3.98
CA ILE A 30 -9.79 2.83 -2.59
C ILE A 30 -9.18 3.87 -1.64
N LEU A 31 -7.87 4.10 -1.73
CA LEU A 31 -7.15 5.11 -0.93
C LEU A 31 -7.61 6.54 -1.25
N GLY A 32 -7.92 6.81 -2.52
CA GLY A 32 -8.48 8.07 -2.99
C GLY A 32 -9.87 8.34 -2.41
N ALA A 33 -10.76 7.34 -2.44
CA ALA A 33 -12.09 7.43 -1.83
C ALA A 33 -12.04 7.69 -0.30
N ARG A 34 -10.93 7.31 0.35
CA ARG A 34 -10.67 7.55 1.78
C ARG A 34 -9.90 8.86 2.04
N GLY A 35 -9.50 9.58 1.00
CA GLY A 35 -8.76 10.85 1.11
C GLY A 35 -7.35 10.71 1.69
N VAL A 36 -6.73 9.54 1.53
CA VAL A 36 -5.40 9.21 2.08
C VAL A 36 -4.32 8.98 1.01
N TRP A 37 -4.69 8.84 -0.26
CA TRP A 37 -3.73 8.63 -1.37
C TRP A 37 -2.62 9.68 -1.44
N GLU A 38 -2.96 10.96 -1.27
CA GLU A 38 -1.98 12.05 -1.31
C GLU A 38 -0.85 11.86 -0.27
N GLY A 39 -1.17 11.30 0.90
CA GLY A 39 -0.19 11.02 1.94
C GLY A 39 0.75 9.87 1.57
N VAL A 40 0.26 8.88 0.82
CA VAL A 40 1.07 7.78 0.28
C VAL A 40 1.99 8.28 -0.82
N GLU A 41 1.47 9.07 -1.76
CA GLU A 41 2.23 9.57 -2.89
C GLU A 41 3.33 10.56 -2.49
N LYS A 42 2.99 11.56 -1.66
CA LYS A 42 3.94 12.59 -1.22
C LYS A 42 4.86 12.08 -0.11
N GLY A 43 4.34 11.20 0.74
CA GLY A 43 5.04 10.66 1.91
C GLY A 43 4.61 11.33 3.19
N TYR A 44 4.50 10.51 4.25
CA TYR A 44 4.45 11.00 5.61
C TYR A 44 5.88 11.29 6.09
N VAL A 45 6.10 12.41 6.76
CA VAL A 45 7.36 12.67 7.45
C VAL A 45 7.05 12.68 8.93
N GLU A 46 7.65 11.76 9.67
CA GLU A 46 7.48 11.73 11.12
C GLU A 46 8.18 12.95 11.71
N PRO A 47 7.44 13.78 12.46
CA PRO A 47 8.00 15.01 13.01
C PRO A 47 9.01 14.71 14.12
N GLN A 48 10.25 15.13 13.92
CA GLN A 48 11.35 14.91 14.86
C GLN A 48 11.26 15.70 16.17
N ASN A 49 10.35 16.68 16.27
CA ASN A 49 10.25 17.55 17.45
C ASN A 49 8.79 17.86 17.79
N GLU A 50 8.30 17.36 18.93
CA GLU A 50 6.93 17.58 19.42
C GLU A 50 6.85 18.63 20.55
N GLU A 51 7.97 18.95 21.18
CA GLU A 51 8.04 19.64 22.46
C GLU A 51 7.78 21.16 22.36
N ALA A 52 7.94 21.77 21.19
CA ALA A 52 7.75 23.22 20.95
C ALA A 52 6.61 23.56 19.98
N LYS A 53 5.56 22.74 19.88
CA LYS A 53 4.44 22.96 18.96
C LYS A 53 3.20 23.55 19.62
N ASN A 54 2.59 24.53 18.98
CA ASN A 54 1.28 25.05 19.41
C ASN A 54 0.17 24.01 19.17
N GLN A 55 -1.00 24.22 19.77
CA GLN A 55 -2.12 23.26 19.72
C GLN A 55 -2.56 22.94 18.28
N ALA A 56 -2.54 23.92 17.37
CA ALA A 56 -2.91 23.72 15.97
C ALA A 56 -1.90 22.81 15.23
N GLN A 57 -0.61 22.96 15.51
CA GLN A 57 0.44 22.11 14.94
C GLN A 57 0.35 20.68 15.44
N LYS A 58 0.08 20.48 16.75
CA LYS A 58 -0.15 19.13 17.32
C LYS A 58 -1.38 18.46 16.69
N ALA A 59 -2.47 19.19 16.52
CA ALA A 59 -3.68 18.68 15.86
C ALA A 59 -3.42 18.28 14.39
N ALA A 60 -2.65 19.09 13.65
CA ALA A 60 -2.29 18.79 12.26
C ALA A 60 -1.41 17.54 12.14
N LEU A 61 -0.51 17.34 13.10
CA LEU A 61 0.40 16.20 13.20
C LEU A 61 -0.35 14.90 13.45
N GLU A 62 -1.24 14.91 14.45
CA GLU A 62 -2.14 13.79 14.73
C GLU A 62 -3.04 13.45 13.54
N LYS A 63 -3.54 14.46 12.82
CA LYS A 63 -4.31 14.24 11.59
C LYS A 63 -3.48 13.53 10.51
N LYS A 64 -2.22 13.92 10.32
CA LYS A 64 -1.31 13.26 9.36
C LYS A 64 -1.00 11.81 9.78
N LYS A 65 -0.71 11.59 11.06
CA LYS A 65 -0.47 10.26 11.64
C LYS A 65 -1.67 9.33 11.41
N LYS A 66 -2.88 9.80 11.69
CA LYS A 66 -4.13 9.05 11.45
C LYS A 66 -4.33 8.72 9.96
N LYS A 67 -4.03 9.65 9.05
CA LYS A 67 -4.09 9.37 7.60
C LYS A 67 -3.09 8.30 7.18
N ASN A 68 -1.84 8.37 7.67
CA ASN A 68 -0.83 7.36 7.39
C ASN A 68 -1.26 5.98 7.89
N GLN A 69 -1.75 5.88 9.13
CA GLN A 69 -2.24 4.62 9.71
C GLN A 69 -3.46 4.05 8.94
N CYS A 70 -4.36 4.93 8.48
CA CYS A 70 -5.48 4.52 7.63
C CYS A 70 -4.99 3.94 6.29
N ALA A 71 -4.02 4.59 5.65
CA ALA A 71 -3.42 4.08 4.41
C ALA A 71 -2.73 2.73 4.60
N LEU A 72 -1.92 2.57 5.66
CA LEU A 72 -1.28 1.30 6.02
C LEU A 72 -2.30 0.18 6.18
N THR A 73 -3.36 0.44 6.96
CA THR A 73 -4.42 -0.56 7.20
C THR A 73 -5.05 -1.04 5.89
N ILE A 74 -5.35 -0.11 4.98
CA ILE A 74 -5.94 -0.41 3.67
C ILE A 74 -4.97 -1.22 2.80
N ILE A 75 -3.69 -0.84 2.77
CA ILE A 75 -2.69 -1.54 1.96
C ILE A 75 -2.52 -2.96 2.48
N HIS A 76 -2.34 -3.15 3.80
CA HIS A 76 -2.18 -4.46 4.44
C HIS A 76 -3.36 -5.41 4.19
N GLN A 77 -4.60 -4.90 4.16
CA GLN A 77 -5.78 -5.71 3.82
C GLN A 77 -5.75 -6.27 2.39
N GLY A 78 -4.93 -5.68 1.52
CA GLY A 78 -4.71 -6.14 0.16
C GLY A 78 -3.45 -6.99 -0.02
N LEU A 79 -2.78 -7.42 1.05
CA LEU A 79 -1.58 -8.26 0.96
C LEU A 79 -1.89 -9.71 1.36
N ASP A 80 -1.16 -10.64 0.76
CA ASP A 80 -0.98 -11.96 1.36
C ASP A 80 0.17 -11.95 2.37
N ASP A 81 0.35 -13.05 3.09
CA ASP A 81 1.37 -13.15 4.15
C ASP A 81 2.78 -12.90 3.59
N GLU A 82 3.08 -13.40 2.38
CA GLU A 82 4.40 -13.20 1.77
C GLU A 82 4.69 -11.73 1.42
N MET A 83 3.71 -11.01 0.88
CA MET A 83 3.86 -9.58 0.58
C MET A 83 3.87 -8.74 1.86
N PHE A 84 3.10 -9.14 2.88
CA PHE A 84 3.10 -8.48 4.18
C PHE A 84 4.46 -8.58 4.87
N GLU A 85 5.08 -9.76 4.90
CA GLU A 85 6.40 -9.96 5.51
C GLU A 85 7.47 -9.02 4.94
N LYS A 86 7.42 -8.69 3.64
CA LYS A 86 8.37 -7.78 2.98
C LYS A 86 8.31 -6.35 3.49
N VAL A 87 7.15 -5.92 4.00
CA VAL A 87 6.88 -4.54 4.41
C VAL A 87 6.59 -4.43 5.91
N ALA A 88 6.75 -5.52 6.67
CA ALA A 88 6.36 -5.58 8.08
C ALA A 88 7.10 -4.57 8.99
N ASN A 89 8.31 -4.17 8.61
CA ASN A 89 9.10 -3.14 9.30
C ASN A 89 8.78 -1.70 8.82
N GLU A 90 7.99 -1.59 7.76
CA GLU A 90 7.41 -0.42 7.12
C GLU A 90 6.46 0.38 8.03
N THR A 91 6.87 1.48 8.67
CA THR A 91 5.93 2.32 9.47
C THR A 91 5.27 3.44 8.67
N ASN A 92 5.67 3.61 7.41
CA ASN A 92 5.23 4.67 6.53
C ASN A 92 4.53 4.09 5.31
N SER A 93 3.29 4.53 5.06
CA SER A 93 2.50 4.06 3.92
C SER A 93 3.17 4.29 2.56
N LYS A 94 4.01 5.32 2.42
CA LYS A 94 4.82 5.52 1.21
C LYS A 94 5.92 4.48 1.06
N GLN A 95 6.66 4.20 2.13
CA GLN A 95 7.71 3.18 2.10
C GLN A 95 7.09 1.82 1.73
N VAL A 96 5.95 1.47 2.34
CA VAL A 96 5.21 0.25 2.01
C VAL A 96 4.85 0.22 0.54
N TRP A 97 4.28 1.30 0.02
CA TRP A 97 3.90 1.39 -1.39
C TRP A 97 5.11 1.20 -2.34
N ASP A 98 6.21 1.91 -2.06
CA ASP A 98 7.42 1.90 -2.88
C ASP A 98 8.12 0.53 -2.83
N THR A 99 8.19 -0.11 -1.66
CA THR A 99 8.76 -1.45 -1.49
C THR A 99 7.95 -2.49 -2.25
N LEU A 100 6.61 -2.44 -2.16
CA LEU A 100 5.75 -3.35 -2.93
C LEU A 100 5.96 -3.16 -4.45
N GLN A 101 6.00 -1.90 -4.91
CA GLN A 101 6.28 -1.59 -6.31
C GLN A 101 7.60 -2.19 -6.80
N ASN A 102 8.67 -1.95 -6.05
CA ASN A 102 10.01 -2.41 -6.39
C ASN A 102 10.12 -3.94 -6.37
N SER A 103 9.51 -4.58 -5.37
CA SER A 103 9.55 -6.03 -5.21
C SER A 103 8.87 -6.78 -6.37
N VAL A 104 7.74 -6.27 -6.87
CA VAL A 104 7.00 -6.93 -7.95
C VAL A 104 7.57 -6.56 -9.32
N THR A 105 7.89 -5.28 -9.56
CA THR A 105 8.44 -4.84 -10.85
C THR A 105 9.81 -5.48 -11.12
N GLY A 106 10.65 -5.66 -10.10
CA GLY A 106 11.92 -6.38 -10.22
C GLY A 106 11.71 -7.85 -10.65
N VAL A 107 10.72 -8.54 -10.09
CA VAL A 107 10.38 -9.93 -10.46
C VAL A 107 9.87 -10.02 -11.90
N GLU A 108 9.01 -9.09 -12.33
CA GLU A 108 8.50 -9.05 -13.70
C GLU A 108 9.63 -8.83 -14.73
N ASN A 109 10.57 -7.94 -14.42
CA ASN A 109 11.72 -7.66 -15.28
C ASN A 109 12.65 -8.88 -15.40
N MET A 110 12.95 -9.58 -14.29
CA MET A 110 13.75 -10.81 -14.34
C MET A 110 13.09 -11.91 -15.19
N LYS A 111 11.77 -12.06 -15.12
CA LYS A 111 11.04 -13.03 -15.95
C LYS A 111 11.10 -12.69 -17.43
N LYS A 112 10.94 -11.41 -17.79
CA LYS A 112 11.04 -10.95 -19.18
C LYS A 112 12.43 -11.22 -19.76
N VAL A 113 13.49 -10.90 -19.02
CA VAL A 113 14.88 -11.15 -19.44
C VAL A 113 15.12 -12.65 -19.66
N ARG A 114 14.72 -13.50 -18.71
CA ARG A 114 14.92 -14.95 -18.84
C ARG A 114 14.16 -15.56 -20.03
N LEU A 115 12.96 -15.08 -20.32
CA LEU A 115 12.20 -15.51 -21.50
C LEU A 115 12.86 -15.06 -22.82
N GLN A 116 13.47 -13.88 -22.85
CA GLN A 116 14.21 -13.41 -24.01
C GLN A 116 15.49 -14.21 -24.24
N THR A 117 16.26 -14.49 -23.18
CA THR A 117 17.45 -15.35 -23.27
C THR A 117 17.09 -16.74 -23.82
N LEU A 118 16.03 -17.35 -23.30
CA LEU A 118 15.59 -18.66 -23.79
C LEU A 118 15.19 -18.62 -25.28
N ARG A 119 14.53 -17.55 -25.74
CA ARG A 119 14.18 -17.39 -27.17
C ARG A 119 15.39 -17.09 -28.07
N ALA A 120 16.51 -16.66 -27.51
CA ALA A 120 17.74 -16.41 -28.26
C ALA A 120 18.63 -17.66 -28.34
N GLU A 121 18.42 -18.63 -27.46
CA GLU A 121 19.16 -19.90 -27.38
C GLU A 121 18.55 -21.02 -28.25
N PHE A 122 17.34 -20.81 -28.79
CA PHE A 122 16.63 -21.72 -29.71
C PHE A 122 16.33 -21.02 -31.03
#